data_AF-A0A6A4GII9-F1
#
_entry.id   AF-A0A6A4GII9-F1
#
_cell.length_a   1.000
_cell.length_b   1.000
_cell.length_c   1.000
_cell.angle_alpha   90.00
_cell.angle_beta   90.00
_cell.angle_gamma   90.00
#
_symmetry.space_group_name_H-M   'P 1'
#
loop_
_entity.id
_entity.type
_entity.pdbx_description
1 polymer ?
#
loop_
_entity_poly.entity_id
_entity_poly.type
_entity_poly.pdbx_seq_one_letter_code
_entity_poly.pdbx_strand_id
1 'polypeptide(L)'
;MITVVIAVLTWLYLPRNSTRTKGGIRGWKSWFDERQVRIAVTRIVRDDPSKRVYEKHVHWADVKDAVTDLGLWGHLLITAIGLTPTSPLGVYLPSVIKTFDFSIFVANALTAPPYVLQCITTVLFIRHSDKIRERGFHGAFGAIWQLVGWILLRALPEDTSKGVKYFAALLVACWPYTHPLNIAWMSENTGSVGKRTLASGSVIFAANIYGVWGSQIYQAKDAPDYRTGNTINIVFAGTAVCLWFIQKYYYKYRNHRNAQAYAKLSEAEKRQEDMEAEAKGNRSLTFRFTT
;
A
#
# COMPACT_ATOMS: atom_id res chain seq x y z
N MET A 1 -0.68 6.30 -23.42
CA MET A 1 -1.09 7.62 -23.98
C MET A 1 -2.33 8.18 -23.29
N ILE A 2 -3.42 7.43 -23.10
CA ILE A 2 -4.64 7.92 -22.41
C ILE A 2 -4.34 8.45 -20.99
N THR A 3 -3.49 7.75 -20.23
CA THR A 3 -3.08 8.15 -18.88
C THR A 3 -2.36 9.50 -18.81
N VAL A 4 -1.53 9.83 -19.80
CA VAL A 4 -0.82 11.13 -19.88
C VAL A 4 -1.80 12.25 -20.17
N VAL A 5 -2.74 12.03 -21.09
CA VAL A 5 -3.80 13.00 -21.41
C VAL A 5 -4.68 13.24 -20.19
N ILE A 6 -5.10 12.18 -19.50
CA ILE A 6 -5.85 12.30 -18.24
C ILE A 6 -5.02 13.05 -17.20
N ALA A 7 -3.72 12.79 -17.05
CA ALA A 7 -2.88 13.50 -16.09
C ALA A 7 -2.79 15.00 -16.38
N VAL A 8 -2.62 15.40 -17.65
CA VAL A 8 -2.60 16.81 -18.06
C VAL A 8 -3.96 17.47 -17.83
N LEU A 9 -5.05 16.81 -18.21
CA LEU A 9 -6.42 17.29 -17.95
C LEU A 9 -6.68 17.42 -16.45
N THR A 10 -6.25 16.45 -15.65
CA THR A 10 -6.34 16.45 -14.18
C THR A 10 -5.58 17.63 -13.61
N TRP A 11 -4.35 17.89 -14.07
CA TRP A 11 -3.56 19.03 -13.60
C TRP A 11 -4.24 20.38 -13.90
N LEU A 12 -4.84 20.51 -15.08
CA LEU A 12 -5.60 21.70 -15.47
C LEU A 12 -6.96 21.80 -14.76
N TYR A 13 -7.59 20.68 -14.39
CA TYR A 13 -8.95 20.64 -13.82
C TYR A 13 -8.99 20.60 -12.28
N LEU A 14 -8.00 20.01 -11.59
CA LEU A 14 -8.05 19.85 -10.13
C LEU A 14 -7.57 21.12 -9.38
N PRO A 15 -8.41 21.67 -8.49
CA PRO A 15 -8.04 22.83 -7.69
C PRO A 15 -6.92 22.51 -6.70
N ARG A 16 -5.99 23.47 -6.52
CA ARG A 16 -4.84 23.33 -5.60
C ARG A 16 -5.28 23.19 -4.14
N ASN A 17 -6.41 23.78 -3.77
CA ASN A 17 -6.96 23.71 -2.43
C ASN A 17 -8.48 23.95 -2.48
N SER A 18 -9.16 23.64 -1.37
CA SER A 18 -10.60 23.85 -1.21
C SER A 18 -11.01 25.33 -1.26
N THR A 19 -10.06 26.26 -1.11
CA THR A 19 -10.29 27.71 -1.13
C THR A 19 -10.13 28.35 -2.52
N ARG A 20 -9.34 27.76 -3.43
CA ARG A 20 -9.14 28.20 -4.83
C ARG A 20 -9.71 27.18 -5.81
N THR A 21 -11.04 27.12 -5.85
CA THR A 21 -11.78 26.28 -6.81
C THR A 21 -12.21 27.02 -8.09
N LYS A 22 -11.95 28.33 -8.17
CA LYS A 22 -12.31 29.17 -9.34
C LYS A 22 -11.13 29.28 -10.32
N GLY A 23 -11.41 29.30 -11.63
CA GLY A 23 -10.44 29.68 -12.67
C GLY A 23 -10.18 28.63 -13.76
N GLY A 24 -9.85 29.12 -14.97
CA GLY A 24 -9.50 28.30 -16.14
C GLY A 24 -10.66 27.45 -16.64
N ILE A 25 -10.37 26.16 -16.88
CA ILE A 25 -11.32 25.14 -17.40
C ILE A 25 -12.44 24.81 -16.38
N ARG A 26 -12.35 25.31 -15.14
CA ARG A 26 -13.23 24.96 -14.00
C ARG A 26 -14.44 25.89 -13.85
N GLY A 27 -14.49 26.95 -14.67
CA GLY A 27 -15.54 27.96 -14.64
C GLY A 27 -15.28 29.10 -13.65
N TRP A 28 -16.16 30.11 -13.74
CA TRP A 28 -16.10 31.36 -12.98
C TRP A 28 -16.75 31.26 -11.59
N LYS A 29 -17.57 30.22 -11.37
CA LYS A 29 -18.27 29.96 -10.10
C LYS A 29 -17.42 29.03 -9.22
N SER A 30 -17.41 29.31 -7.91
CA SER A 30 -16.75 28.45 -6.94
C SER A 30 -17.45 27.10 -6.89
N TRP A 31 -16.71 26.01 -6.71
CA TRP A 31 -17.30 24.70 -6.43
C TRP A 31 -17.92 24.64 -5.03
N PHE A 32 -17.39 25.44 -4.10
CA PHE A 32 -17.85 25.52 -2.72
C PHE A 32 -18.19 26.95 -2.34
N ASP A 33 -19.26 27.09 -1.56
CA ASP A 33 -19.61 28.33 -0.88
C ASP A 33 -18.68 28.58 0.33
N GLU A 34 -18.57 29.83 0.79
CA GLU A 34 -17.63 30.20 1.88
C GLU A 34 -17.82 29.38 3.15
N ARG A 35 -19.07 29.03 3.47
CA ARG A 35 -19.39 28.16 4.61
C ARG A 35 -18.85 26.75 4.40
N GLN A 36 -19.01 26.19 3.20
CA GLN A 36 -18.53 24.83 2.87
C GLN A 36 -17.00 24.76 2.86
N VAL A 37 -16.34 25.81 2.35
CA VAL A 37 -14.89 25.94 2.39
C VAL A 37 -14.39 25.96 3.83
N ARG A 38 -15.00 26.77 4.71
CA ARG A 38 -14.65 26.80 6.15
C ARG A 38 -14.82 25.43 6.80
N ILE A 39 -15.94 24.75 6.58
CA ILE A 39 -16.17 23.40 7.13
C ILE A 39 -15.11 22.41 6.63
N ALA A 40 -14.77 22.44 5.33
CA ALA A 40 -13.78 21.55 4.74
C ALA A 40 -12.37 21.79 5.30
N VAL A 41 -11.93 23.05 5.38
CA VAL A 41 -10.61 23.40 5.95
C VAL A 41 -10.53 23.03 7.42
N THR A 42 -11.56 23.35 8.21
CA THR A 42 -11.60 23.00 9.64
C THR A 42 -11.55 21.50 9.85
N ARG A 43 -12.24 20.70 9.03
CA ARG A 43 -12.15 19.23 9.10
C ARG A 43 -10.73 18.74 8.78
N ILE A 44 -10.11 19.23 7.70
CA ILE A 44 -8.75 18.83 7.31
C ILE A 44 -7.74 19.14 8.42
N VAL A 45 -7.82 20.34 9.00
CA VAL A 45 -6.94 20.77 10.09
C VAL A 45 -7.22 20.03 11.41
N ARG A 46 -8.48 19.67 11.67
CA ARG A 46 -8.84 18.86 12.84
C ARG A 46 -8.36 17.42 12.70
N ASP A 47 -8.46 16.85 11.51
CA ASP A 47 -8.03 15.48 11.22
C ASP A 47 -6.49 15.38 11.16
N ASP A 48 -5.80 16.45 10.73
CA ASP A 48 -4.34 16.53 10.73
C ASP A 48 -3.88 18.00 10.93
N PRO A 49 -3.49 18.39 12.16
CA PRO A 49 -3.04 19.75 12.47
C PRO A 49 -1.86 20.21 11.63
N SER A 50 -1.01 19.29 11.17
CA SER A 50 0.16 19.59 10.33
C SER A 50 -0.22 20.14 8.95
N LYS A 51 -1.48 19.95 8.51
CA LYS A 51 -2.01 20.46 7.24
C LYS A 51 -2.41 21.95 7.29
N ARG A 52 -2.15 22.66 8.40
CA ARG A 52 -2.26 24.13 8.47
C ARG A 52 -1.30 24.83 7.52
N VAL A 53 -0.13 24.22 7.27
CA VAL A 53 0.91 24.78 6.40
C VAL A 53 0.91 24.01 5.06
N TYR A 54 0.40 24.65 4.02
CA TYR A 54 0.27 24.05 2.67
C TYR A 54 1.59 23.97 1.91
N GLU A 55 2.54 24.88 2.17
CA GLU A 55 3.82 24.97 1.46
C GLU A 55 4.98 24.81 2.46
N LYS A 56 5.31 23.56 2.80
CA LYS A 56 6.56 23.23 3.51
C LYS A 56 7.58 22.74 2.48
N HIS A 57 8.68 23.49 2.36
CA HIS A 57 9.83 23.05 1.56
C HIS A 57 10.48 21.85 2.26
N VAL A 58 10.89 20.85 1.49
CA VAL A 58 11.61 19.69 2.03
C VAL A 58 13.04 20.12 2.32
N HIS A 59 13.46 20.02 3.58
CA HIS A 59 14.83 20.31 3.96
C HIS A 59 15.67 19.02 4.02
N TRP A 60 16.98 19.16 3.95
CA TRP A 60 17.89 18.00 4.04
C TRP A 60 17.77 17.25 5.38
N ALA A 61 17.37 17.95 6.44
CA ALA A 61 17.04 17.34 7.72
C ALA A 61 15.87 16.34 7.62
N ASP A 62 14.84 16.66 6.83
CA ASP A 62 13.71 15.75 6.58
C ASP A 62 14.16 14.50 5.80
N VAL A 63 15.11 14.66 4.88
CA VAL A 63 15.71 13.52 4.14
C VAL A 63 16.46 12.60 5.08
N LYS A 64 17.32 13.15 5.93
CA LYS A 64 18.05 12.36 6.94
C LYS A 64 17.08 11.67 7.91
N ASP A 65 16.01 12.34 8.33
CA ASP A 65 14.99 11.74 9.19
C ASP A 65 14.21 10.62 8.48
N ALA A 66 13.86 10.80 7.20
CA ALA A 66 13.20 9.76 6.40
C ALA A 66 14.10 8.51 6.24
N VAL A 67 15.36 8.70 5.87
CA VAL A 67 16.32 7.60 5.63
C VAL A 67 16.67 6.86 6.92
N THR A 68 16.63 7.52 8.09
CA THR A 68 16.93 6.88 9.37
C THR A 68 15.69 6.26 10.05
N ASP A 69 14.50 6.38 9.47
CA ASP A 69 13.29 5.83 10.07
C ASP A 69 13.11 4.34 9.75
N LEU A 70 13.40 3.50 10.73
CA LEU A 70 13.15 2.06 10.69
C LEU A 70 11.69 1.70 10.35
N GLY A 71 10.73 2.53 10.79
CA GLY A 71 9.31 2.33 10.45
C GLY A 71 9.06 2.44 8.95
N LEU A 72 9.71 3.41 8.29
CA LEU A 72 9.61 3.59 6.84
C LEU A 72 10.24 2.41 6.09
N TRP A 73 11.44 1.98 6.50
CA TRP A 73 12.11 0.82 5.89
C TRP A 73 11.26 -0.45 5.92
N GLY A 74 10.54 -0.70 7.02
CA GLY A 74 9.60 -1.81 7.09
C GLY A 74 8.50 -1.74 6.02
N HIS A 75 7.93 -0.55 5.78
CA HIS A 75 6.95 -0.36 4.69
C HIS A 75 7.55 -0.52 3.30
N LEU A 76 8.81 -0.11 3.09
CA LEU A 76 9.53 -0.31 1.83
C LEU A 76 9.77 -1.79 1.56
N LEU A 77 10.23 -2.54 2.57
CA LEU A 77 10.43 -3.99 2.47
C LEU A 77 9.12 -4.74 2.25
N ILE A 78 8.05 -4.40 2.97
CA ILE A 78 6.71 -4.96 2.75
C ILE A 78 6.28 -4.73 1.30
N THR A 79 6.53 -3.54 0.74
CA THR A 79 6.17 -3.21 -0.63
C THR A 79 6.97 -4.03 -1.64
N ALA A 80 8.30 -4.05 -1.50
CA ALA A 80 9.18 -4.75 -2.43
C ALA A 80 8.95 -6.27 -2.41
N ILE A 81 8.91 -6.87 -1.22
CA ILE A 81 8.77 -8.32 -1.04
C ILE A 81 7.32 -8.75 -1.27
N GLY A 82 6.34 -8.02 -0.75
CA GLY A 82 4.92 -8.38 -0.84
C GLY A 82 4.33 -8.26 -2.25
N LEU A 83 4.88 -7.37 -3.09
CA LEU A 83 4.46 -7.27 -4.49
C LEU A 83 5.16 -8.27 -5.42
N THR A 84 6.28 -8.85 -4.99
CA THR A 84 7.06 -9.79 -5.81
C THR A 84 6.22 -10.93 -6.41
N PRO A 85 5.34 -11.61 -5.66
CA PRO A 85 4.55 -12.72 -6.21
C PRO A 85 3.46 -12.26 -7.20
N THR A 86 3.21 -10.95 -7.37
CA THR A 86 2.20 -10.47 -8.34
C THR A 86 2.68 -10.58 -9.79
N SER A 87 3.97 -10.38 -10.07
CA SER A 87 4.51 -10.45 -11.43
C SER A 87 4.39 -11.85 -12.03
N PRO A 88 4.78 -12.93 -11.33
CA PRO A 88 4.65 -14.28 -11.86
C PRO A 88 3.21 -14.70 -12.09
N LEU A 89 2.25 -14.21 -11.31
CA LEU A 89 0.83 -14.50 -11.50
C LEU A 89 0.31 -13.99 -12.86
N GLY A 90 0.77 -12.80 -13.27
CA GLY A 90 0.46 -12.22 -14.58
C GLY A 90 0.98 -13.05 -15.75
N VAL A 91 1.99 -13.90 -15.53
CA VAL A 91 2.52 -14.83 -16.54
C VAL A 91 1.84 -16.21 -16.43
N TYR A 92 1.62 -16.69 -15.20
CA TYR A 92 1.06 -18.02 -14.92
C TYR A 92 -0.37 -18.17 -15.42
N LEU A 93 -1.22 -17.17 -15.15
CA LEU A 93 -2.64 -17.25 -15.48
C LEU A 93 -2.85 -17.38 -17.01
N PRO A 94 -2.23 -16.55 -17.87
CA PRO A 94 -2.26 -16.76 -19.32
C PRO A 94 -1.66 -18.10 -19.77
N SER A 95 -0.56 -18.57 -19.15
CA SER A 95 0.05 -19.84 -19.55
C SER A 95 -0.86 -21.03 -19.26
N VAL A 96 -1.55 -21.04 -18.11
CA VAL A 96 -2.53 -22.08 -17.78
C VAL A 96 -3.69 -22.04 -18.76
N ILE A 97 -4.25 -20.85 -19.06
CA ILE A 97 -5.37 -20.71 -20.00
C ILE A 97 -4.99 -21.22 -21.41
N LYS A 98 -3.74 -20.98 -21.85
CA LYS A 98 -3.24 -21.46 -23.14
C LYS A 98 -3.26 -23.00 -23.25
N THR A 99 -3.18 -23.73 -22.15
CA THR A 99 -3.23 -25.20 -22.17
C THR A 99 -4.62 -25.77 -22.46
N PHE A 100 -5.69 -24.96 -22.41
CA PHE A 100 -7.06 -25.41 -22.66
C PHE A 100 -7.45 -25.55 -24.14
N ASP A 101 -6.53 -25.33 -25.08
CA ASP A 101 -6.80 -25.32 -26.53
C ASP A 101 -7.95 -24.37 -26.95
N PHE A 102 -8.23 -23.34 -26.14
CA PHE A 102 -9.19 -22.30 -26.48
C PHE A 102 -8.65 -21.37 -27.57
N SER A 103 -9.55 -20.76 -28.33
CA SER A 103 -9.17 -19.68 -29.23
C SER A 103 -8.53 -18.53 -28.43
N ILE A 104 -7.58 -17.82 -29.05
CA ILE A 104 -6.86 -16.69 -28.42
C ILE A 104 -7.84 -15.65 -27.83
N PHE A 105 -8.98 -15.44 -28.50
CA PHE A 105 -10.03 -14.55 -28.02
C PHE A 105 -10.65 -15.03 -26.70
N VAL A 106 -11.05 -16.30 -26.62
CA VAL A 106 -11.64 -16.88 -25.40
C VAL A 106 -10.60 -16.93 -24.27
N ALA A 107 -9.35 -17.24 -24.59
CA ALA A 107 -8.26 -17.26 -23.63
C ALA A 107 -8.03 -15.89 -22.98
N ASN A 108 -8.02 -14.81 -23.78
CA ASN A 108 -7.90 -13.45 -23.26
C ASN A 108 -9.14 -13.05 -22.44
N ALA A 109 -10.34 -13.42 -22.89
CA ALA A 109 -11.57 -13.15 -22.14
C ALA A 109 -11.57 -13.83 -20.76
N LEU A 110 -11.00 -15.03 -20.63
CA LEU A 110 -10.85 -15.75 -19.35
C LEU A 110 -9.86 -15.10 -18.37
N THR A 111 -9.04 -14.15 -18.81
CA THR A 111 -8.17 -13.39 -17.88
C THR A 111 -8.92 -12.29 -17.14
N ALA A 112 -10.05 -11.80 -17.66
CA ALA A 112 -10.78 -10.68 -17.09
C ALA A 112 -11.48 -10.98 -15.74
N PRO A 113 -12.17 -12.12 -15.54
CA PRO A 113 -12.91 -12.39 -14.30
C PRO A 113 -12.05 -12.33 -13.02
N PRO A 114 -10.82 -12.89 -13.00
CA PRO A 114 -9.94 -12.76 -11.84
C PRO A 114 -9.64 -11.31 -11.44
N TYR A 115 -9.43 -10.40 -12.40
CA TYR A 115 -9.20 -8.98 -12.11
C TYR A 115 -10.46 -8.27 -11.60
N VAL A 116 -11.64 -8.61 -12.14
CA VAL A 116 -12.91 -8.07 -11.63
C VAL A 116 -13.14 -8.51 -10.18
N LEU A 117 -12.90 -9.78 -9.88
CA LEU A 117 -13.00 -10.31 -8.51
C LEU A 117 -11.98 -9.65 -7.58
N GLN A 118 -10.74 -9.49 -8.03
CA GLN A 118 -9.70 -8.75 -7.30
C GLN A 118 -10.13 -7.32 -6.96
N CYS A 119 -10.76 -6.60 -7.90
CA CYS A 119 -11.27 -5.26 -7.66
C CYS A 119 -12.33 -5.27 -6.54
N ILE A 120 -13.29 -6.21 -6.60
CA ILE A 120 -14.35 -6.35 -5.60
C ILE A 120 -13.75 -6.69 -4.23
N THR A 121 -12.89 -7.71 -4.16
CA THR A 121 -12.27 -8.12 -2.90
C THR A 121 -11.43 -7.01 -2.30
N THR A 122 -10.63 -6.32 -3.10
CA THR A 122 -9.80 -5.18 -2.65
C THR A 122 -10.65 -4.06 -2.06
N VAL A 123 -11.74 -3.65 -2.73
CA VAL A 123 -12.61 -2.57 -2.23
C VAL A 123 -13.28 -2.96 -0.91
N LEU A 124 -13.84 -4.17 -0.84
CA LEU A 124 -14.46 -4.67 0.39
C LEU A 124 -13.43 -4.75 1.53
N PHE A 125 -12.23 -5.20 1.21
CA PHE A 125 -11.15 -5.39 2.16
C PHE A 125 -10.63 -4.07 2.75
N ILE A 126 -10.40 -3.06 1.90
CA ILE A 126 -9.98 -1.72 2.34
C ILE A 126 -11.07 -1.08 3.20
N ARG A 127 -12.35 -1.13 2.77
CA ARG A 127 -13.46 -0.60 3.57
C ARG A 127 -13.58 -1.28 4.94
N HIS A 128 -13.31 -2.58 5.00
CA HIS A 128 -13.31 -3.33 6.24
C HIS A 128 -12.13 -2.92 7.15
N SER A 129 -10.94 -2.69 6.58
CA SER A 129 -9.77 -2.19 7.32
C SER A 129 -10.01 -0.81 7.89
N ASP A 130 -10.61 0.11 7.12
CA ASP A 130 -10.93 1.46 7.60
C ASP A 130 -11.97 1.46 8.73
N LYS A 131 -12.92 0.51 8.70
CA LYS A 131 -13.93 0.37 9.78
C LYS A 131 -13.31 -0.15 11.07
N ILE A 132 -12.43 -1.14 10.99
CA ILE A 132 -11.78 -1.75 12.18
C ILE A 132 -10.61 -0.89 12.69
N ARG A 133 -10.01 -0.06 11.84
CA ARG A 133 -8.80 0.73 12.12
C ARG A 133 -7.60 -0.12 12.55
N GLU A 134 -7.56 -1.36 12.08
CA GLU A 134 -6.40 -2.25 12.21
C GLU A 134 -5.88 -2.51 10.80
N ARG A 135 -4.66 -2.08 10.51
CA ARG A 135 -4.06 -2.17 9.17
C ARG A 135 -3.07 -3.32 9.08
N GLY A 136 -2.33 -3.57 10.16
CA GLY A 136 -1.34 -4.65 10.20
C GLY A 136 -1.95 -6.05 10.04
N PHE A 137 -3.11 -6.31 10.67
CA PHE A 137 -3.78 -7.61 10.55
C PHE A 137 -4.41 -7.82 9.18
N HIS A 138 -5.01 -6.77 8.61
CA HIS A 138 -5.57 -6.84 7.26
C HIS A 138 -4.45 -7.03 6.22
N GLY A 139 -3.33 -6.31 6.34
CA GLY A 139 -2.18 -6.55 5.47
C GLY A 139 -1.63 -7.99 5.59
N ALA A 140 -1.50 -8.50 6.82
CA ALA A 140 -1.08 -9.89 7.05
C ALA A 140 -2.08 -10.90 6.46
N PHE A 141 -3.38 -10.70 6.62
CA PHE A 141 -4.40 -11.57 6.04
C PHE A 141 -4.31 -11.62 4.50
N GLY A 142 -4.09 -10.48 3.85
CA GLY A 142 -3.85 -10.44 2.41
C GLY A 142 -2.61 -11.26 2.04
N ALA A 143 -1.49 -11.07 2.75
CA ALA A 143 -0.27 -11.85 2.50
C ALA A 143 -0.46 -13.36 2.74
N ILE A 144 -1.24 -13.75 3.76
CA ILE A 144 -1.59 -15.16 4.03
C ILE A 144 -2.45 -15.73 2.90
N TRP A 145 -3.43 -14.97 2.40
CA TRP A 145 -4.24 -15.39 1.25
C TRP A 145 -3.36 -15.69 0.04
N GLN A 146 -2.41 -14.79 -0.25
CA GLN A 146 -1.46 -14.98 -1.33
C GLN A 146 -0.58 -16.22 -1.11
N LEU A 147 -0.06 -16.41 0.12
CA LEU A 147 0.75 -17.56 0.50
C LEU A 147 -0.02 -18.89 0.29
N VAL A 148 -1.24 -18.99 0.81
CA VAL A 148 -2.10 -20.16 0.65
C VAL A 148 -2.38 -20.44 -0.82
N GLY A 149 -2.64 -19.39 -1.61
CA GLY A 149 -2.81 -19.50 -3.05
C GLY A 149 -1.60 -20.11 -3.77
N TRP A 150 -0.38 -19.64 -3.46
CA TRP A 150 0.84 -20.17 -4.05
C TRP A 150 1.17 -21.60 -3.58
N ILE A 151 0.91 -21.93 -2.32
CA ILE A 151 1.03 -23.30 -1.80
C ILE A 151 0.07 -24.22 -2.55
N LEU A 152 -1.18 -23.80 -2.72
CA LEU A 152 -2.18 -24.55 -3.49
C LEU A 152 -1.69 -24.82 -4.91
N LEU A 153 -1.22 -23.79 -5.63
CA LEU A 153 -0.68 -23.94 -6.98
C LEU A 153 0.52 -24.90 -7.05
N ARG A 154 1.39 -24.89 -6.03
CA ARG A 154 2.56 -25.78 -5.97
C ARG A 154 2.21 -27.23 -5.65
N ALA A 155 1.15 -27.44 -4.87
CA ALA A 155 0.71 -28.74 -4.38
C ALA A 155 -0.15 -29.51 -5.38
N LEU A 156 -0.65 -28.87 -6.44
CA LEU A 156 -1.44 -29.54 -7.47
C LEU A 156 -0.61 -30.59 -8.22
N PRO A 157 -1.09 -31.85 -8.31
CA PRO A 157 -0.48 -32.88 -9.14
C PRO A 157 -0.45 -32.50 -10.63
N GLU A 158 0.52 -33.04 -11.37
CA GLU A 158 0.68 -32.78 -12.81
C GLU A 158 -0.57 -33.20 -13.60
N ASP A 159 -1.18 -34.32 -13.19
CA ASP A 159 -2.38 -34.93 -13.79
C ASP A 159 -3.70 -34.21 -13.47
N THR A 160 -3.64 -33.07 -12.78
CA THR A 160 -4.85 -32.34 -12.38
C THR A 160 -5.57 -31.77 -13.60
N SER A 161 -6.90 -31.96 -13.66
CA SER A 161 -7.76 -31.39 -14.70
C SER A 161 -7.49 -29.89 -14.90
N LYS A 162 -7.42 -29.49 -16.16
CA LYS A 162 -7.14 -28.10 -16.57
C LYS A 162 -8.03 -27.12 -15.80
N GLY A 163 -9.33 -27.42 -15.67
CA GLY A 163 -10.32 -26.59 -14.97
C GLY A 163 -9.99 -26.32 -13.50
N VAL A 164 -9.42 -27.30 -12.81
CA VAL A 164 -9.00 -27.15 -11.41
C VAL A 164 -7.74 -26.28 -11.32
N LYS A 165 -6.79 -26.41 -12.25
CA LYS A 165 -5.62 -25.51 -12.33
C LYS A 165 -6.04 -24.06 -12.56
N TYR A 166 -7.05 -23.83 -13.41
CA TYR A 166 -7.62 -22.50 -13.63
C TYR A 166 -8.35 -21.95 -12.40
N PHE A 167 -9.17 -22.77 -11.73
CA PHE A 167 -9.84 -22.35 -10.50
C PHE A 167 -8.85 -21.97 -9.39
N ALA A 168 -7.78 -22.76 -9.22
CA ALA A 168 -6.72 -22.43 -8.27
C ALA A 168 -6.01 -21.12 -8.63
N ALA A 169 -5.68 -20.91 -9.92
CA ALA A 169 -5.09 -19.65 -10.38
C ALA A 169 -6.02 -18.45 -10.17
N LEU A 170 -7.33 -18.63 -10.36
CA LEU A 170 -8.34 -17.61 -10.09
C LEU A 170 -8.40 -17.25 -8.59
N LEU A 171 -8.31 -18.25 -7.70
CA LEU A 171 -8.27 -18.03 -6.25
C LEU A 171 -7.05 -17.20 -5.83
N VAL A 172 -5.88 -17.48 -6.42
CA VAL A 172 -4.66 -16.69 -6.18
C VAL A 172 -4.80 -15.27 -6.73
N ALA A 173 -5.40 -15.10 -7.91
CA ALA A 173 -5.60 -13.80 -8.54
C ALA A 173 -6.64 -12.92 -7.83
N CYS A 174 -7.62 -13.53 -7.17
CA CYS A 174 -8.65 -12.88 -6.36
C CYS A 174 -8.11 -12.23 -5.06
N TRP A 175 -6.81 -12.33 -4.78
CA TRP A 175 -6.22 -11.76 -3.57
C TRP A 175 -6.55 -10.27 -3.40
N PRO A 176 -6.78 -9.78 -2.18
CA PRO A 176 -7.00 -8.36 -1.94
C PRO A 176 -5.68 -7.61 -2.10
N TYR A 177 -5.64 -6.63 -3.00
CA TYR A 177 -4.44 -5.85 -3.28
C TYR A 177 -4.08 -4.95 -2.08
N THR A 178 -3.03 -5.32 -1.33
CA THR A 178 -2.66 -4.68 -0.05
C THR A 178 -1.77 -3.44 -0.18
N HIS A 179 -1.28 -3.11 -1.36
CA HIS A 179 -0.37 -1.96 -1.54
C HIS A 179 -0.98 -0.60 -1.15
N PRO A 180 -2.22 -0.25 -1.52
CA PRO A 180 -2.85 1.00 -1.11
C PRO A 180 -3.03 1.08 0.42
N LEU A 181 -3.34 -0.07 1.05
CA LEU A 181 -3.42 -0.20 2.49
C LEU A 181 -2.06 0.11 3.15
N ASN A 182 -0.97 -0.40 2.59
CA ASN A 182 0.38 -0.14 3.10
C ASN A 182 0.77 1.35 2.97
N ILE A 183 0.47 1.99 1.83
CA ILE A 183 0.70 3.43 1.63
C ILE A 183 -0.08 4.26 2.64
N ALA A 184 -1.36 3.92 2.85
CA ALA A 184 -2.19 4.60 3.82
C ALA A 184 -1.60 4.43 5.23
N TRP A 185 -1.18 3.21 5.60
CA TRP A 185 -0.62 2.91 6.92
C TRP A 185 0.69 3.65 7.19
N MET A 186 1.58 3.70 6.20
CA MET A 186 2.80 4.51 6.27
C MET A 186 2.49 6.00 6.40
N SER A 187 1.52 6.51 5.65
CA SER A 187 1.17 7.94 5.65
C SER A 187 0.64 8.39 7.01
N GLU A 188 -0.15 7.55 7.67
CA GLU A 188 -0.65 7.81 9.03
C GLU A 188 0.46 7.79 10.08
N ASN A 189 1.42 6.87 9.93
CA ASN A 189 2.55 6.73 10.86
C ASN A 189 3.70 7.73 10.60
N THR A 190 3.53 8.62 9.63
CA THR A 190 4.49 9.68 9.31
C THR A 190 3.90 11.04 9.68
N GLY A 191 4.40 11.59 10.80
CA GLY A 191 3.89 12.83 11.39
C GLY A 191 4.40 14.13 10.75
N SER A 192 5.61 14.13 10.17
CA SER A 192 6.14 15.32 9.46
C SER A 192 5.66 15.35 8.01
N VAL A 193 5.19 16.51 7.54
CA VAL A 193 4.78 16.73 6.14
C VAL A 193 5.94 16.49 5.17
N GLY A 194 7.15 16.98 5.48
CA GLY A 194 8.34 16.79 4.64
C GLY A 194 8.73 15.31 4.53
N LYS A 195 8.73 14.61 5.66
CA LYS A 195 9.00 13.17 5.73
C LYS A 195 7.95 12.35 5.00
N ARG A 196 6.67 12.72 5.09
CA ARG A 196 5.56 12.02 4.42
C ARG A 196 5.67 12.09 2.89
N THR A 197 6.10 13.23 2.35
CA THR A 197 6.34 13.38 0.91
C THR A 197 7.45 12.45 0.44
N LEU A 198 8.58 12.40 1.16
CA LEU A 198 9.69 11.50 0.86
C LEU A 198 9.30 10.04 1.02
N ALA A 199 8.58 9.69 2.09
CA ALA A 199 8.10 8.34 2.35
C ALA A 199 7.20 7.82 1.21
N SER A 200 6.25 8.64 0.74
CA SER A 200 5.39 8.32 -0.40
C SER A 200 6.20 8.08 -1.68
N GLY A 201 7.19 8.94 -1.97
CA GLY A 201 8.08 8.74 -3.12
C GLY A 201 8.88 7.43 -3.03
N SER A 202 9.44 7.15 -1.85
CA SER A 202 10.23 5.94 -1.59
C SER A 202 9.41 4.66 -1.70
N VAL A 203 8.16 4.64 -1.25
CA VAL A 203 7.29 3.46 -1.40
C VAL A 203 6.96 3.19 -2.86
N ILE A 204 6.71 4.23 -3.66
CA ILE A 204 6.51 4.08 -5.11
C ILE A 204 7.78 3.57 -5.77
N PHE A 205 8.95 4.06 -5.35
CA PHE A 205 10.25 3.55 -5.81
C PHE A 205 10.40 2.05 -5.50
N ALA A 206 10.14 1.62 -4.26
CA ALA A 206 10.14 0.20 -3.88
C ALA A 206 9.13 -0.64 -4.70
N ALA A 207 7.96 -0.06 -5.01
CA ALA A 207 6.95 -0.67 -5.87
C ALA A 207 7.37 -0.78 -7.35
N ASN A 208 8.44 -0.12 -7.79
CA ASN A 208 8.97 -0.31 -9.14
C ASN A 208 10.19 -1.23 -9.16
N ILE A 209 11.04 -1.16 -8.13
CA ILE A 209 12.24 -2.00 -8.07
C ILE A 209 11.89 -3.48 -8.04
N TYR A 210 10.80 -3.89 -7.37
CA TYR A 210 10.48 -5.32 -7.31
C TYR A 210 10.26 -5.96 -8.68
N GLY A 211 9.81 -5.19 -9.66
CA GLY A 211 9.61 -5.66 -11.03
C GLY A 211 10.90 -6.17 -11.68
N VAL A 212 12.07 -5.69 -11.24
CA VAL A 212 13.39 -6.09 -11.76
C VAL A 212 13.67 -7.56 -11.49
N TRP A 213 13.42 -8.04 -10.27
CA TRP A 213 13.60 -9.46 -9.94
C TRP A 213 12.32 -10.27 -10.13
N GLY A 214 11.15 -9.70 -9.88
CA GLY A 214 9.86 -10.39 -9.99
C GLY A 214 9.57 -10.93 -11.39
N SER A 215 10.02 -10.21 -12.43
CA SER A 215 9.91 -10.65 -13.82
C SER A 215 10.85 -11.81 -14.18
N GLN A 216 11.91 -12.04 -13.40
CA GLN A 216 12.91 -13.09 -13.65
C GLN A 216 12.63 -14.40 -12.90
N ILE A 217 11.64 -14.41 -12.00
CA ILE A 217 11.29 -15.60 -11.19
C ILE A 217 10.76 -16.72 -12.09
N TYR A 218 10.00 -16.39 -13.13
CA TYR A 218 9.50 -17.37 -14.08
C TYR A 218 10.40 -17.44 -15.29
N GLN A 219 11.05 -18.58 -15.46
CA GLN A 219 11.95 -18.85 -16.55
C GLN A 219 11.33 -19.87 -17.50
N ALA A 220 11.64 -19.75 -18.79
CA ALA A 220 11.12 -20.66 -19.82
C ALA A 220 11.50 -22.13 -19.55
N LYS A 221 12.63 -22.38 -18.87
CA LYS A 221 13.10 -23.72 -18.48
C LYS A 221 12.20 -24.42 -17.46
N ASP A 222 11.44 -23.67 -16.68
CA ASP A 222 10.57 -24.18 -15.61
C ASP A 222 9.11 -24.36 -16.09
N ALA A 223 8.82 -24.04 -17.36
CA ALA A 223 7.51 -24.30 -17.96
C ALA A 223 7.24 -25.82 -18.07
N PRO A 224 5.97 -26.27 -17.98
CA PRO A 224 4.73 -25.49 -17.90
C PRO A 224 4.23 -25.22 -16.46
N ASP A 225 4.67 -25.99 -15.46
CA ASP A 225 4.11 -25.91 -14.10
C ASP A 225 4.88 -24.95 -13.17
N TYR A 226 6.01 -24.40 -13.61
CA TYR A 226 6.81 -23.36 -12.92
C TYR A 226 7.09 -23.68 -11.44
N ARG A 227 7.40 -24.94 -11.12
CA ARG A 227 7.56 -25.41 -9.72
C ARG A 227 8.60 -24.60 -8.94
N THR A 228 9.75 -24.31 -9.55
CA THR A 228 10.81 -23.51 -8.95
C THR A 228 10.32 -22.08 -8.64
N GLY A 229 9.68 -21.44 -9.61
CA GLY A 229 9.12 -20.09 -9.45
C GLY A 229 8.03 -20.04 -8.38
N ASN A 230 7.15 -21.05 -8.33
CA ASN A 230 6.13 -21.19 -7.29
C ASN A 230 6.75 -21.31 -5.89
N THR A 231 7.81 -22.11 -5.73
CA THR A 231 8.52 -22.22 -4.45
C THR A 231 9.15 -20.89 -4.03
N ILE A 232 9.76 -20.14 -4.96
CA ILE A 232 10.30 -18.81 -4.68
C ILE A 232 9.18 -17.86 -4.23
N ASN A 233 8.03 -17.86 -4.92
CA ASN A 233 6.87 -17.04 -4.55
C ASN A 233 6.33 -17.38 -3.15
N ILE A 234 6.33 -18.65 -2.75
CA ILE A 234 5.95 -19.08 -1.39
C ILE A 234 6.89 -18.46 -0.35
N VAL A 235 8.21 -18.47 -0.60
CA VAL A 235 9.20 -17.87 0.31
C VAL A 235 8.99 -16.36 0.42
N PHE A 236 8.78 -15.65 -0.70
CA PHE A 236 8.50 -14.22 -0.68
C PHE A 236 7.18 -13.89 0.02
N ALA A 237 6.10 -14.64 -0.27
CA ALA A 237 4.80 -14.45 0.38
C ALA A 237 4.88 -14.74 1.89
N GLY A 238 5.57 -15.80 2.30
CA GLY A 238 5.81 -16.12 3.72
C GLY A 238 6.62 -15.04 4.42
N THR A 239 7.66 -14.52 3.76
CA THR A 239 8.44 -13.39 4.27
C THR A 239 7.58 -12.13 4.40
N ALA A 240 6.69 -11.86 3.43
CA ALA A 240 5.76 -10.74 3.50
C ALA A 240 4.81 -10.85 4.70
N VAL A 241 4.28 -12.06 4.99
CA VAL A 241 3.46 -12.31 6.19
C VAL A 241 4.24 -11.95 7.46
N CYS A 242 5.48 -12.44 7.59
CA CYS A 242 6.33 -12.11 8.73
C CYS A 242 6.57 -10.60 8.84
N LEU A 243 6.85 -9.91 7.73
CA LEU A 243 7.08 -8.46 7.73
C LEU A 243 5.86 -7.66 8.19
N TRP A 244 4.64 -8.04 7.77
CA TRP A 244 3.41 -7.40 8.25
C TRP A 244 3.24 -7.53 9.76
N PHE A 245 3.48 -8.73 10.32
CA PHE A 245 3.46 -8.92 11.76
C PHE A 245 4.57 -8.16 12.47
N ILE A 246 5.81 -8.23 11.98
CA ILE A 246 6.95 -7.51 12.55
C ILE A 246 6.66 -6.01 12.60
N GLN A 247 6.17 -5.42 11.52
CA GLN A 247 5.84 -4.00 11.46
C GLN A 247 4.75 -3.63 12.47
N LYS A 248 3.72 -4.47 12.58
CA LYS A 248 2.63 -4.27 13.55
C LYS A 248 3.15 -4.29 14.98
N TYR A 249 3.89 -5.34 15.35
CA TYR A 249 4.41 -5.51 16.70
C TYR A 249 5.49 -4.46 17.01
N TYR A 250 6.25 -4.02 16.02
CA TYR A 250 7.17 -2.89 16.14
C TYR A 250 6.45 -1.60 16.53
N TYR A 251 5.35 -1.26 15.86
CA TYR A 251 4.54 -0.09 16.23
C TYR A 251 3.84 -0.24 17.58
N LYS A 252 3.35 -1.44 17.91
CA LYS A 252 2.77 -1.72 19.24
C LYS A 252 3.83 -1.58 20.35
N TYR A 253 5.03 -2.08 20.12
CA TYR A 253 6.17 -1.92 21.05
C TYR A 253 6.56 -0.46 21.20
N ARG A 254 6.68 0.30 20.10
CA ARG A 254 6.96 1.74 20.15
C ARG A 254 5.89 2.51 20.92
N ASN A 255 4.61 2.22 20.71
CA ASN A 255 3.51 2.82 21.48
C ASN A 255 3.64 2.55 22.98
N HIS A 256 3.92 1.30 23.35
CA HIS A 256 4.09 0.93 24.75
C HIS A 256 5.30 1.61 25.38
N ARG A 257 6.45 1.61 24.68
CA ARG A 257 7.67 2.28 25.13
C ARG A 257 7.49 3.78 25.28
N ASN A 258 6.84 4.42 24.31
CA ASN A 258 6.55 5.86 24.34
C ASN A 258 5.61 6.21 25.51
N ALA A 259 4.56 5.41 25.74
CA ALA A 259 3.66 5.62 26.87
C ALA A 259 4.37 5.47 28.23
N GLN A 260 5.25 4.47 28.38
CA GLN A 260 6.04 4.31 29.59
C GLN A 260 7.04 5.45 29.81
N ALA A 261 7.70 5.90 28.74
CA ALA A 261 8.65 7.01 28.81
C ALA A 261 7.93 8.32 29.18
N TYR A 262 6.79 8.61 28.54
CA TYR A 262 5.97 9.79 28.85
C TYR A 262 5.43 9.77 30.28
N ALA A 263 5.04 8.59 30.79
CA ALA A 263 4.58 8.45 32.18
C ALA A 263 5.66 8.73 33.23
N LYS A 264 6.95 8.57 32.88
CA LYS A 264 8.10 8.84 33.76
C LYS A 264 8.54 10.31 33.77
N LEU A 265 8.06 11.13 32.84
CA LEU A 265 8.39 12.56 32.76
C LEU A 265 7.74 13.34 33.91
N SER A 266 8.43 14.37 34.38
CA SER A 266 7.85 15.37 35.30
C SER A 266 6.77 16.21 34.59
N GLU A 267 5.90 16.87 35.36
CA GLU A 267 4.83 17.72 34.80
C GLU A 267 5.34 18.92 33.98
N ALA A 268 6.58 19.37 34.22
CA ALA A 268 7.23 20.40 33.42
C ALA A 268 7.72 19.84 32.08
N GLU A 269 8.33 18.66 32.09
CA GLU A 269 8.83 17.99 30.89
C GLU A 269 7.68 17.50 29.99
N LYS A 270 6.56 17.04 30.56
CA LYS A 270 5.35 16.70 29.78
C LYS A 270 4.82 17.89 29.01
N ARG A 271 4.71 19.06 29.67
CA ARG A 271 4.29 20.31 29.02
C ARG A 271 5.24 20.71 27.89
N GLN A 272 6.55 20.54 28.08
CA GLN A 272 7.52 20.82 27.03
C GLN A 272 7.40 19.83 25.86
N GLU A 273 7.24 18.54 26.13
CA GLU A 273 7.04 17.52 25.10
C GLU A 273 5.74 17.76 24.31
N ASP A 274 4.66 18.17 24.97
CA ASP A 274 3.39 18.51 24.32
C ASP A 274 3.53 19.75 23.40
N MET A 275 4.32 20.74 23.81
CA MET A 275 4.62 21.93 23.00
C MET A 275 5.51 21.60 21.79
N GLU A 276 6.45 20.68 21.94
CA GLU A 276 7.38 20.25 20.88
C GLU A 276 6.84 19.11 20.00
N ALA A 277 5.71 18.51 20.37
CA ALA A 277 5.15 17.33 19.71
C ALA A 277 4.92 17.54 18.21
N GLU A 278 4.40 18.70 17.81
CA GLU A 278 4.16 19.04 16.41
C GLU A 278 5.46 19.15 15.60
N ALA A 279 6.53 19.66 16.22
CA ALA A 279 7.85 19.76 15.59
C ALA A 279 8.55 18.40 15.49
N LYS A 280 8.42 17.55 16.52
CA LYS A 280 9.02 16.20 16.58
C LYS A 280 8.27 15.17 15.71
N GLY A 281 6.99 15.40 15.38
CA GLY A 281 6.19 14.52 14.53
C GLY A 281 6.15 13.08 15.06
N ASN A 282 6.54 12.11 14.23
CA ASN A 282 6.53 10.69 14.63
C ASN A 282 7.66 10.28 15.59
N ARG A 283 8.57 11.19 15.95
CA ARG A 283 9.56 10.96 17.02
C ARG A 283 9.06 11.39 18.40
N SER A 284 7.96 12.14 18.47
CA SER A 284 7.36 12.57 19.73
C SER A 284 6.93 11.38 20.58
N LEU A 285 7.10 11.48 21.90
CA LEU A 285 6.60 10.50 22.86
C LEU A 285 5.06 10.51 22.94
N THR A 286 4.43 11.62 22.57
CA THR A 286 2.96 11.75 22.50
C THR A 286 2.38 11.12 21.23
N PHE A 287 3.21 10.83 20.22
CA PHE A 287 2.76 10.24 18.97
C PHE A 287 2.34 8.77 19.18
N ARG A 288 1.11 8.45 18.76
CA ARG A 288 0.58 7.08 18.76
C ARG A 288 0.56 6.54 17.34
N PHE A 289 1.31 5.47 17.11
CA PHE A 289 1.33 4.74 15.86
C PHE A 289 0.04 3.93 15.68
N THR A 290 -0.53 3.96 14.49
CA THR A 290 -1.63 3.06 14.08
C THR A 290 -1.07 1.66 13.86
N THR A 291 -1.78 0.61 14.31
CA THR A 291 -1.37 -0.80 14.19
C THR A 291 -2.10 -1.59 13.10
#